data_AF-A0A3A8FB48-F1
#
_entry.id   AF-A0A3A8FB48-F1
#
_cell.length_a   1.000
_cell.length_b   1.000
_cell.length_c   1.000
_cell.angle_alpha   90.00
_cell.angle_beta   90.00
_cell.angle_gamma   90.00
#
_symmetry.space_group_name_H-M   'P 1'
#
loop_
_entity.id
_entity.type
_entity.pdbx_description
1 polymer ?
#
loop_
_entity_poly.entity_id
_entity_poly.type
_entity_poly.pdbx_seq_one_letter_code
_entity_poly.pdbx_strand_id
1 'polypeptide(L)'
;MGQSWSKPTIANVQWKGKRRLVMFVGGGYDAGYERINYDQTNGVGAGVYMFDANTGELLWSTYDAVKTPAVAGTTLIGDGDYLKYSVVSQIKGVDRDGDGDVDHLYFGDLGGQVFRVDLNSTHAASGTASNYASQITRIYNGHVDNGVSPRFYEMPAFTVYQGTGDLFAVISIGSGNRSTPLLGKKVNSQYISALETDTASEVASGKTLNSSFVNDAIYNIYDTVVTKKNPASSTLGTSPILSNLYALSSTERELNAIVTGQTAPANLAANKENSAYKGWYYAFSSSTGRKAVEKVQGDLIAIDNDLYVSTFDAEGVGTTESCGAGIYGMSQAHRFCMPYGQCANGDTVASNTLVLGKGLLGITMGPGSDPASRRIIASLGTLSSSNKITGTTYRASNQLIPQSWYEKN
;
A
#
# COMPACT_ATOMS: atom_id res chain seq x y z
N MET A 1 -21.32 1.48 6.72
CA MET A 1 -20.00 1.87 7.26
C MET A 1 -19.65 1.00 8.45
N GLY A 2 -18.36 0.78 8.70
CA GLY A 2 -17.80 0.10 9.87
C GLY A 2 -17.13 1.10 10.83
N GLN A 3 -16.20 0.65 11.66
CA GLN A 3 -15.45 1.54 12.55
C GLN A 3 -14.50 2.43 11.73
N SER A 4 -14.47 3.73 11.98
CA SER A 4 -13.70 4.70 11.17
C SER A 4 -12.20 4.63 11.47
N TRP A 5 -11.47 3.76 10.76
CA TRP A 5 -10.02 3.60 10.88
C TRP A 5 -9.24 4.36 9.78
N SER A 6 -9.91 4.67 8.67
CA SER A 6 -9.33 5.40 7.55
C SER A 6 -9.10 6.86 7.93
N LYS A 7 -7.84 7.31 7.83
CA LYS A 7 -7.53 8.74 7.92
C LYS A 7 -8.15 9.45 6.72
N PRO A 8 -8.94 10.52 6.92
CA PRO A 8 -9.60 11.20 5.82
C PRO A 8 -8.61 11.89 4.86
N THR A 9 -8.93 11.87 3.58
CA THR A 9 -8.23 12.65 2.55
C THR A 9 -9.06 13.84 2.14
N ILE A 10 -8.56 15.04 2.42
CA ILE A 10 -9.18 16.30 2.02
C ILE A 10 -8.65 16.70 0.64
N ALA A 11 -9.56 16.97 -0.30
CA ALA A 11 -9.20 17.34 -1.66
C ALA A 11 -10.30 18.20 -2.31
N ASN A 12 -9.97 18.91 -3.38
CA ASN A 12 -10.98 19.52 -4.23
C ASN A 12 -11.40 18.55 -5.33
N VAL A 13 -12.65 18.67 -5.75
CA VAL A 13 -13.21 17.96 -6.91
C VAL A 13 -14.22 18.82 -7.64
N GLN A 14 -14.51 18.48 -8.90
CA GLN A 14 -15.69 18.98 -9.59
C GLN A 14 -16.93 18.15 -9.22
N TRP A 15 -17.94 18.80 -8.64
CA TRP A 15 -19.20 18.16 -8.23
C TRP A 15 -20.40 19.01 -8.62
N LYS A 16 -21.27 18.45 -9.47
CA LYS A 16 -22.48 19.10 -10.00
C LYS A 16 -22.21 20.49 -10.57
N GLY A 17 -21.18 20.60 -11.40
CA GLY A 17 -20.78 21.81 -12.11
C GLY A 17 -20.09 22.85 -11.22
N LYS A 18 -19.67 22.49 -10.01
CA LYS A 18 -19.00 23.38 -9.07
C LYS A 18 -17.81 22.68 -8.41
N ARG A 19 -16.71 23.42 -8.26
CA ARG A 19 -15.58 22.99 -7.44
C ARG A 19 -16.01 22.88 -5.98
N ARG A 20 -15.71 21.76 -5.33
CA ARG A 20 -16.05 21.48 -3.94
C ARG A 20 -14.86 20.89 -3.19
N LEU A 21 -14.67 21.37 -1.96
CA LEU A 21 -13.78 20.75 -0.99
C LEU A 21 -14.50 19.57 -0.36
N VAL A 22 -13.91 18.38 -0.48
CA VAL A 22 -14.50 17.12 -0.03
C VAL A 22 -13.54 16.34 0.85
N MET A 23 -14.12 15.41 1.59
CA MET A 23 -13.42 14.44 2.42
C MET A 23 -13.70 13.04 1.91
N PHE A 24 -12.66 12.34 1.44
CA PHE A 24 -12.72 10.92 1.10
C PHE A 24 -12.35 10.06 2.31
N VAL A 25 -13.18 9.07 2.61
CA VAL A 25 -12.99 8.16 3.75
C VAL A 25 -13.29 6.72 3.30
N GLY A 26 -12.44 5.78 3.71
CA GLY A 26 -12.75 4.35 3.59
C GLY A 26 -13.99 3.98 4.42
N GLY A 27 -14.73 2.97 3.98
CA GLY A 27 -15.99 2.58 4.62
C GLY A 27 -15.85 2.13 6.07
N GLY A 28 -14.66 1.73 6.51
CA GLY A 28 -14.32 1.41 7.90
C GLY A 28 -13.99 -0.06 8.14
N TYR A 29 -13.69 -0.39 9.40
CA TYR A 29 -13.29 -1.71 9.86
C TYR A 29 -14.51 -2.53 10.34
N ASP A 30 -14.64 -3.77 9.85
CA ASP A 30 -15.50 -4.80 10.42
C ASP A 30 -14.73 -5.59 11.50
N ALA A 31 -15.32 -5.74 12.68
CA ALA A 31 -14.74 -6.53 13.78
C ALA A 31 -14.57 -8.02 13.45
N GLY A 32 -15.18 -8.52 12.38
CA GLY A 32 -14.92 -9.86 11.84
C GLY A 32 -13.43 -10.08 11.51
N TYR A 33 -12.70 -9.03 11.14
CA TYR A 33 -11.25 -9.08 10.88
C TYR A 33 -10.39 -9.33 12.14
N GLU A 34 -10.98 -9.37 13.33
CA GLU A 34 -10.34 -9.93 14.53
C GLU A 34 -10.15 -11.47 14.43
N ARG A 35 -10.65 -12.11 13.36
CA ARG A 35 -10.31 -13.48 12.98
C ARG A 35 -9.37 -13.45 11.78
N ILE A 36 -8.34 -14.29 11.80
CA ILE A 36 -7.31 -14.25 10.75
C ILE A 36 -7.85 -14.75 9.41
N ASN A 37 -8.70 -15.78 9.43
CA ASN A 37 -9.31 -16.41 8.27
C ASN A 37 -10.70 -15.82 7.95
N TYR A 38 -10.93 -14.55 8.26
CA TYR A 38 -12.21 -13.90 8.01
C TYR A 38 -12.40 -13.60 6.53
N ASP A 39 -13.42 -14.22 5.93
CA ASP A 39 -13.89 -13.89 4.60
C ASP A 39 -15.23 -13.15 4.71
N GLN A 40 -15.22 -11.87 4.32
CA GLN A 40 -16.33 -10.97 4.58
C GLN A 40 -17.46 -11.15 3.56
N THR A 41 -18.69 -11.29 4.07
CA THR A 41 -19.90 -11.42 3.26
C THR A 41 -20.94 -10.33 3.51
N ASN A 42 -20.84 -9.61 4.63
CA ASN A 42 -21.85 -8.62 5.04
C ASN A 42 -21.65 -7.21 4.44
N GLY A 43 -20.51 -6.93 3.80
CA GLY A 43 -20.19 -5.63 3.20
C GLY A 43 -19.94 -4.48 4.19
N VAL A 44 -19.85 -4.75 5.50
CA VAL A 44 -19.60 -3.71 6.51
C VAL A 44 -18.22 -3.09 6.32
N GLY A 45 -18.15 -1.77 6.31
CA GLY A 45 -16.86 -1.10 6.14
C GLY A 45 -16.38 -1.02 4.69
N ALA A 46 -17.14 -1.54 3.73
CA ALA A 46 -16.69 -1.60 2.36
C ALA A 46 -16.93 -0.29 1.58
N GLY A 47 -16.09 -0.09 0.56
CA GLY A 47 -16.14 1.06 -0.35
C GLY A 47 -15.49 2.33 0.20
N VAL A 48 -15.61 3.41 -0.57
CA VAL A 48 -15.13 4.75 -0.28
C VAL A 48 -16.32 5.69 -0.29
N TYR A 49 -16.33 6.63 0.65
CA TYR A 49 -17.37 7.62 0.84
C TYR A 49 -16.77 9.00 0.67
N MET A 50 -17.49 9.88 -0.01
CA MET A 50 -17.13 11.28 -0.23
C MET A 50 -18.16 12.15 0.47
N PHE A 51 -17.68 12.97 1.40
CA PHE A 51 -18.49 13.93 2.14
C PHE A 51 -18.10 15.35 1.74
N ASP A 52 -19.04 16.30 1.82
CA ASP A 52 -18.70 17.72 1.77
C ASP A 52 -17.86 18.06 3.01
N ALA A 53 -16.67 18.63 2.81
CA ALA A 53 -15.73 18.87 3.91
C ALA A 53 -16.20 19.96 4.89
N ASN A 54 -17.13 20.84 4.46
CA ASN A 54 -17.63 21.93 5.30
C ASN A 54 -18.88 21.53 6.08
N THR A 55 -19.74 20.68 5.49
CA THR A 55 -21.05 20.35 6.07
C THR A 55 -21.15 18.92 6.60
N GLY A 56 -20.28 18.01 6.16
CA GLY A 56 -20.37 16.59 6.46
C GLY A 56 -21.48 15.86 5.68
N GLU A 57 -22.13 16.51 4.71
CA GLU A 57 -23.13 15.89 3.85
C GLU A 57 -22.50 14.76 3.01
N LEU A 58 -23.11 13.57 2.99
CA LEU A 58 -22.70 12.50 2.08
C LEU A 58 -23.04 12.88 0.63
N LEU A 59 -22.01 13.01 -0.22
CA LEU A 59 -22.16 13.37 -1.62
C LEU A 59 -22.18 12.14 -2.53
N TRP A 60 -21.26 11.20 -2.30
CA TRP A 60 -21.05 10.04 -3.17
C TRP A 60 -20.43 8.85 -2.42
N SER A 61 -20.66 7.64 -2.92
CA SER A 61 -19.91 6.45 -2.47
C SER A 61 -19.65 5.49 -3.63
N THR A 62 -18.53 4.77 -3.57
CA THR A 62 -18.29 3.64 -4.50
C THR A 62 -19.30 2.53 -4.27
N TYR A 63 -19.74 2.31 -3.02
CA TYR A 63 -20.69 1.27 -2.66
C TYR A 63 -22.06 1.45 -3.34
N ASP A 64 -22.50 2.69 -3.54
CA ASP A 64 -23.72 3.00 -4.28
C ASP A 64 -23.47 3.06 -5.79
N ALA A 65 -22.29 3.52 -6.23
CA ALA A 65 -21.92 3.56 -7.63
C ALA A 65 -21.88 2.16 -8.28
N VAL A 66 -21.32 1.15 -7.59
CA VAL A 66 -21.22 -0.24 -8.09
C VAL A 66 -22.57 -0.96 -8.25
N LYS A 67 -23.64 -0.44 -7.64
CA LYS A 67 -24.99 -1.03 -7.73
C LYS A 67 -25.79 -0.58 -8.95
N THR A 68 -25.25 0.36 -9.73
CA THR A 68 -25.90 0.85 -10.96
C THR A 68 -25.53 -0.09 -12.11
N PRO A 69 -26.50 -0.65 -12.88
CA PRO A 69 -26.18 -1.61 -13.93
C PRO A 69 -25.20 -1.00 -14.91
N ALA A 70 -24.04 -1.64 -15.08
CA ALA A 70 -23.23 -1.39 -16.25
C ALA A 70 -24.04 -1.81 -17.48
N VAL A 71 -23.97 -1.03 -18.56
CA VAL A 71 -24.65 -1.34 -19.82
C VAL A 71 -24.28 -2.77 -20.24
N ALA A 72 -25.25 -3.56 -20.72
CA ALA A 72 -24.99 -4.93 -21.13
C ALA A 72 -23.77 -5.01 -22.08
N GLY A 73 -22.75 -5.77 -21.69
CA GLY A 73 -21.49 -5.91 -22.45
C GLY A 73 -20.34 -5.00 -22.00
N THR A 74 -20.54 -4.15 -20.98
CA THR A 74 -19.49 -3.31 -20.40
C THR A 74 -19.32 -3.68 -18.92
N THR A 75 -18.24 -4.34 -18.53
CA THR A 75 -17.89 -4.54 -17.10
C THR A 75 -17.22 -3.25 -16.61
N LEU A 76 -18.01 -2.19 -16.46
CA LEU A 76 -17.49 -0.84 -16.17
C LEU A 76 -17.67 -0.37 -14.73
N ILE A 77 -18.23 -1.21 -13.85
CA ILE A 77 -18.25 -0.86 -12.43
C ILE A 77 -18.04 -2.12 -11.58
N GLY A 78 -16.80 -2.33 -11.12
CA GLY A 78 -16.44 -3.34 -10.11
C GLY A 78 -16.70 -4.79 -10.53
N ASP A 79 -15.99 -5.26 -11.57
CA ASP A 79 -16.14 -6.61 -12.13
C ASP A 79 -16.20 -7.71 -11.04
N GLY A 80 -17.41 -8.29 -10.88
CA GLY A 80 -17.73 -9.56 -10.22
C GLY A 80 -17.26 -9.72 -8.77
N ASP A 81 -18.24 -9.75 -7.84
CA ASP A 81 -18.10 -9.70 -6.38
C ASP A 81 -17.48 -8.41 -5.86
N TYR A 82 -18.38 -7.43 -5.79
CA TYR A 82 -18.33 -6.05 -5.32
C TYR A 82 -17.32 -5.75 -4.22
N LEU A 83 -16.91 -4.48 -4.13
CA LEU A 83 -16.26 -3.84 -2.97
C LEU A 83 -16.99 -4.23 -1.67
N LYS A 84 -16.68 -5.41 -1.12
CA LYS A 84 -17.35 -6.08 0.00
C LYS A 84 -16.47 -6.16 1.23
N TYR A 85 -15.16 -5.99 1.04
CA TYR A 85 -14.18 -5.99 2.10
C TYR A 85 -14.01 -4.60 2.68
N SER A 86 -13.73 -4.56 3.98
CA SER A 86 -13.47 -3.32 4.72
C SER A 86 -12.34 -2.50 4.08
N VAL A 87 -12.61 -1.22 3.80
CA VAL A 87 -11.61 -0.25 3.35
C VAL A 87 -11.23 0.60 4.56
N VAL A 88 -10.04 0.33 5.09
CA VAL A 88 -9.49 1.04 6.26
C VAL A 88 -8.28 1.89 5.93
N SER A 89 -7.66 1.71 4.75
CA SER A 89 -6.57 2.55 4.30
C SER A 89 -7.04 4.00 4.11
N GLN A 90 -6.16 4.96 4.32
CA GLN A 90 -6.37 6.29 3.78
C GLN A 90 -6.47 6.22 2.24
N ILE A 91 -7.36 7.03 1.66
CA ILE A 91 -7.61 7.04 0.22
C ILE A 91 -6.60 7.96 -0.45
N LYS A 92 -5.86 7.45 -1.44
CA LYS A 92 -4.90 8.27 -2.20
C LYS A 92 -5.65 8.99 -3.32
N GLY A 93 -5.82 10.30 -3.20
CA GLY A 93 -6.26 11.17 -4.29
C GLY A 93 -5.09 11.53 -5.21
N VAL A 94 -5.33 11.51 -6.51
CA VAL A 94 -4.37 11.89 -7.55
C VAL A 94 -5.02 12.90 -8.49
N ASP A 95 -4.44 14.09 -8.52
CA ASP A 95 -4.65 15.10 -9.54
C ASP A 95 -3.59 14.85 -10.63
N ARG A 96 -4.05 14.46 -11.82
CA ARG A 96 -3.17 13.99 -12.89
C ARG A 96 -2.72 15.13 -13.80
N ASP A 97 -3.54 16.15 -13.99
CA ASP A 97 -3.27 17.26 -14.91
C ASP A 97 -2.84 18.56 -14.21
N GLY A 98 -2.86 18.59 -12.87
CA GLY A 98 -2.34 19.66 -12.04
C GLY A 98 -3.29 20.85 -11.91
N ASP A 99 -4.59 20.68 -12.15
CA ASP A 99 -5.60 21.73 -12.01
C ASP A 99 -6.06 21.96 -10.54
N GLY A 100 -5.57 21.11 -9.63
CA GLY A 100 -5.84 21.10 -8.20
C GLY A 100 -7.10 20.34 -7.81
N ASP A 101 -7.78 19.68 -8.74
CA ASP A 101 -8.90 18.77 -8.50
C ASP A 101 -8.45 17.32 -8.65
N VAL A 102 -8.97 16.44 -7.80
CA VAL A 102 -8.62 15.01 -7.86
C VAL A 102 -9.37 14.33 -9.01
N ASP A 103 -8.61 13.64 -9.86
CA ASP A 103 -9.12 12.84 -10.98
C ASP A 103 -9.29 11.36 -10.62
N HIS A 104 -8.34 10.82 -9.85
CA HIS A 104 -8.27 9.41 -9.55
C HIS A 104 -8.16 9.14 -8.05
N LEU A 105 -8.80 8.06 -7.61
CA LEU A 105 -8.65 7.54 -6.26
C LEU A 105 -7.99 6.17 -6.30
N TYR A 106 -7.05 5.93 -5.41
CA TYR A 106 -6.43 4.62 -5.18
C TYR A 106 -6.59 4.20 -3.72
N PHE A 107 -6.94 2.94 -3.49
CA PHE A 107 -7.08 2.36 -2.15
C PHE A 107 -6.94 0.85 -2.18
N GLY A 108 -6.55 0.29 -1.02
CA GLY A 108 -6.59 -1.14 -0.77
C GLY A 108 -7.70 -1.50 0.21
N ASP A 109 -8.10 -2.75 0.23
CA ASP A 109 -9.02 -3.29 1.24
C ASP A 109 -8.39 -4.39 2.08
N LEU A 110 -9.10 -4.79 3.14
CA LEU A 110 -8.69 -5.89 4.01
C LEU A 110 -8.91 -7.28 3.39
N GLY A 111 -9.47 -7.36 2.18
CA GLY A 111 -9.60 -8.59 1.40
C GLY A 111 -8.41 -8.86 0.48
N GLY A 112 -7.43 -7.95 0.42
CA GLY A 112 -6.23 -8.08 -0.41
C GLY A 112 -6.40 -7.53 -1.82
N GLN A 113 -7.34 -6.62 -2.04
CA GLN A 113 -7.61 -6.03 -3.35
C GLN A 113 -7.17 -4.57 -3.40
N VAL A 114 -6.80 -4.11 -4.59
CA VAL A 114 -6.43 -2.71 -4.85
C VAL A 114 -7.26 -2.17 -6.00
N PHE A 115 -7.77 -0.97 -5.83
CA PHE A 115 -8.70 -0.35 -6.77
C PHE A 115 -8.19 1.00 -7.25
N ARG A 116 -8.55 1.31 -8.50
CA ARG A 116 -8.56 2.67 -9.05
C ARG A 116 -10.00 3.09 -9.29
N VAL A 117 -10.34 4.32 -8.93
CA VAL A 117 -11.56 5.01 -9.34
C VAL A 117 -11.19 6.14 -10.27
N ASP A 118 -11.83 6.20 -11.44
CA ASP A 118 -11.74 7.32 -12.36
C ASP A 118 -12.94 8.25 -12.13
N LEU A 119 -12.71 9.43 -11.56
CA LEU A 119 -13.76 10.42 -11.30
C LEU A 119 -14.11 11.19 -12.57
N ASN A 120 -15.36 11.64 -12.66
CA ASN A 120 -15.82 12.49 -13.75
C ASN A 120 -15.47 13.95 -13.44
N SER A 121 -14.34 14.43 -13.97
CA SER A 121 -13.91 15.83 -13.85
C SER A 121 -14.86 16.84 -14.51
N THR A 122 -15.83 16.36 -15.31
CA THR A 122 -16.87 17.18 -15.95
C THR A 122 -18.27 16.90 -15.40
N HIS A 123 -18.39 16.54 -14.11
CA HIS A 123 -19.67 16.23 -13.48
C HIS A 123 -20.64 17.40 -13.55
N ALA A 124 -21.59 17.35 -14.49
CA ALA A 124 -22.51 18.44 -14.78
C ALA A 124 -23.50 18.69 -13.63
N ALA A 125 -24.11 19.89 -13.59
CA ALA A 125 -25.12 20.25 -12.59
C ALA A 125 -26.34 19.28 -12.56
N SER A 126 -26.66 18.65 -13.69
CA SER A 126 -27.69 17.61 -13.83
C SER A 126 -27.21 16.20 -13.48
N GLY A 127 -25.94 16.02 -13.13
CA GLY A 127 -25.34 14.73 -12.76
C GLY A 127 -25.91 14.17 -11.45
N THR A 128 -25.86 12.84 -11.32
CA THR A 128 -26.30 12.09 -10.14
C THR A 128 -25.08 11.62 -9.34
N ALA A 129 -25.27 11.10 -8.12
CA ALA A 129 -24.16 10.47 -7.43
C ALA A 129 -23.68 9.21 -8.18
N SER A 130 -24.60 8.41 -8.71
CA SER A 130 -24.28 7.16 -9.41
C SER A 130 -23.37 7.33 -10.64
N ASN A 131 -23.43 8.48 -11.33
CA ASN A 131 -22.62 8.75 -12.53
C ASN A 131 -21.35 9.56 -12.25
N TYR A 132 -20.97 9.73 -10.99
CA TYR A 132 -19.80 10.52 -10.64
C TYR A 132 -18.48 9.79 -10.91
N ALA A 133 -18.42 8.48 -10.62
CA ALA A 133 -17.32 7.66 -11.08
C ALA A 133 -17.58 7.18 -12.51
N SER A 134 -16.64 7.45 -13.40
CA SER A 134 -16.67 7.00 -14.79
C SER A 134 -16.29 5.52 -14.92
N GLN A 135 -15.46 5.03 -13.99
CA GLN A 135 -14.98 3.65 -13.97
C GLN A 135 -14.44 3.31 -12.56
N ILE A 136 -14.67 2.07 -12.12
CA ILE A 136 -14.06 1.50 -10.90
C ILE A 136 -13.37 0.20 -11.29
N THR A 137 -12.04 0.22 -11.30
CA THR A 137 -11.19 -0.89 -11.75
C THR A 137 -10.49 -1.55 -10.57
N ARG A 138 -10.66 -2.86 -10.40
CA ARG A 138 -9.79 -3.66 -9.51
C ARG A 138 -8.47 -3.94 -10.20
N ILE A 139 -7.45 -3.12 -9.91
CA ILE A 139 -6.13 -3.19 -10.55
C ILE A 139 -5.24 -4.31 -10.00
N TYR A 140 -5.61 -4.89 -8.86
CA TYR A 140 -4.95 -6.08 -8.30
C TYR A 140 -5.93 -6.87 -7.43
N ASN A 141 -5.86 -8.20 -7.52
CA ASN A 141 -6.62 -9.13 -6.69
C ASN A 141 -5.67 -10.12 -6.02
N GLY A 142 -5.22 -9.79 -4.81
CA GLY A 142 -4.44 -10.67 -3.94
C GLY A 142 -5.30 -11.52 -3.01
N HIS A 143 -6.62 -11.50 -3.18
CA HIS A 143 -7.53 -12.26 -2.33
C HIS A 143 -7.22 -13.76 -2.36
N VAL A 144 -7.25 -14.38 -1.18
CA VAL A 144 -7.08 -15.82 -1.00
C VAL A 144 -8.34 -16.37 -0.34
N ASP A 145 -8.95 -17.36 -0.98
CA ASP A 145 -10.12 -18.06 -0.44
C ASP A 145 -9.82 -18.59 0.97
N ASN A 146 -10.85 -18.59 1.83
CA ASN A 146 -10.74 -18.87 3.27
C ASN A 146 -10.14 -17.73 4.11
N GLY A 147 -10.07 -16.51 3.57
CA GLY A 147 -9.92 -15.27 4.36
C GLY A 147 -8.51 -14.96 4.88
N VAL A 148 -7.47 -15.67 4.41
CA VAL A 148 -6.05 -15.43 4.79
C VAL A 148 -5.34 -14.47 3.84
N SER A 149 -6.10 -13.62 3.14
CA SER A 149 -5.60 -12.62 2.21
C SER A 149 -4.60 -11.66 2.86
N PRO A 150 -3.65 -11.10 2.08
CA PRO A 150 -2.90 -9.93 2.52
C PRO A 150 -3.88 -8.79 2.86
N ARG A 151 -3.61 -8.07 3.94
CA ARG A 151 -4.50 -7.00 4.42
C ARG A 151 -3.83 -5.65 4.26
N PHE A 152 -4.50 -4.72 3.58
CA PHE A 152 -3.97 -3.39 3.32
C PHE A 152 -4.55 -2.35 4.28
N TYR A 153 -3.71 -1.86 5.20
CA TYR A 153 -4.09 -0.84 6.19
C TYR A 153 -3.58 0.56 5.88
N GLU A 154 -2.49 0.67 5.12
CA GLU A 154 -1.78 1.93 4.90
C GLU A 154 -2.18 2.55 3.55
N MET A 155 -1.99 3.87 3.42
CA MET A 155 -2.26 4.59 2.18
C MET A 155 -1.37 4.04 1.04
N PRO A 156 -1.91 3.76 -0.15
CA PRO A 156 -1.07 3.48 -1.31
C PRO A 156 -0.21 4.69 -1.68
N ALA A 157 1.06 4.45 -2.04
CA ALA A 157 1.87 5.45 -2.73
C ALA A 157 1.60 5.40 -4.23
N PHE A 158 1.55 6.57 -4.86
CA PHE A 158 1.39 6.72 -6.30
C PHE A 158 2.63 7.43 -6.85
N THR A 159 3.22 6.86 -7.90
CA THR A 159 4.41 7.37 -8.56
C THR A 159 4.30 7.14 -10.06
N VAL A 160 4.97 7.96 -10.87
CA VAL A 160 4.92 7.89 -12.34
C VAL A 160 6.34 7.85 -12.89
N TYR A 161 6.56 7.00 -13.88
CA TYR A 161 7.87 6.80 -14.50
C TYR A 161 7.77 6.74 -16.02
N GLN A 162 8.87 7.09 -16.68
CA GLN A 162 9.04 6.88 -18.11
C GLN A 162 9.43 5.42 -18.36
N GLY A 163 8.52 4.67 -19.00
CA GLY A 163 8.79 3.32 -19.48
C GLY A 163 9.48 3.32 -20.84
N THR A 164 9.56 2.13 -21.44
CA THR A 164 10.21 1.89 -22.75
C THR A 164 9.51 2.61 -23.91
N GLY A 165 8.21 2.94 -23.76
CA GLY A 165 7.43 3.67 -24.78
C GLY A 165 6.63 4.82 -24.19
N ASP A 166 5.86 4.56 -23.14
CA ASP A 166 4.94 5.52 -22.53
C ASP A 166 5.22 5.72 -21.03
N LEU A 167 4.62 6.76 -20.46
CA LEU A 167 4.53 6.90 -19.01
C LEU A 167 3.66 5.77 -18.43
N PHE A 168 4.01 5.30 -17.25
CA PHE A 168 3.17 4.40 -16.45
C PHE A 168 3.24 4.77 -14.98
N ALA A 169 2.18 4.44 -14.24
CA ALA A 169 2.16 4.61 -12.81
C ALA A 169 2.55 3.32 -12.08
N VAL A 170 3.17 3.47 -10.92
CA VAL A 170 3.41 2.38 -9.97
C VAL A 170 2.68 2.70 -8.68
N ILE A 171 1.80 1.78 -8.29
CA ILE A 171 0.99 1.86 -7.09
C ILE A 171 1.65 0.93 -6.06
N SER A 172 2.31 1.53 -5.08
CA SER A 172 2.97 0.79 -4.01
C SER A 172 2.03 0.67 -2.82
N ILE A 173 1.86 -0.55 -2.29
CA ILE A 173 1.01 -0.81 -1.13
C ILE A 173 1.56 -1.98 -0.33
N GLY A 174 1.54 -1.88 1.00
CA GLY A 174 2.10 -2.89 1.88
C GLY A 174 1.04 -3.65 2.65
N SER A 175 1.19 -4.96 2.77
CA SER A 175 0.34 -5.75 3.65
C SER A 175 0.88 -5.80 5.07
N GLY A 176 -0.03 -5.86 6.04
CA GLY A 176 0.32 -6.04 7.44
C GLY A 176 -0.91 -5.98 8.32
N ASN A 177 -1.12 -6.98 9.18
CA ASN A 177 -2.28 -6.97 10.07
C ASN A 177 -2.06 -6.07 11.30
N ARG A 178 -2.53 -4.82 11.21
CA ARG A 178 -2.34 -3.81 12.27
C ARG A 178 -3.03 -4.16 13.59
N SER A 179 -4.17 -4.87 13.58
CA SER A 179 -4.85 -5.31 14.81
C SER A 179 -4.11 -6.43 15.54
N THR A 180 -3.25 -7.19 14.85
CA THR A 180 -2.53 -8.34 15.43
C THR A 180 -1.04 -8.30 15.03
N PRO A 181 -0.25 -7.32 15.49
CA PRO A 181 1.13 -7.13 15.05
C PRO A 181 2.05 -8.31 15.43
N LEU A 182 1.69 -9.07 16.47
CA LEU A 182 2.44 -10.25 16.94
C LEU A 182 2.02 -11.57 16.28
N LEU A 183 1.17 -11.51 15.25
CA LEU A 183 0.86 -12.67 14.41
C LEU A 183 2.17 -13.27 13.86
N GLY A 184 2.24 -14.58 13.79
CA GLY A 184 3.39 -15.35 13.37
C GLY A 184 4.44 -15.55 14.47
N LYS A 185 4.41 -14.85 15.62
CA LYS A 185 5.46 -14.97 16.65
C LYS A 185 5.23 -16.14 17.60
N LYS A 186 6.28 -16.93 17.85
CA LYS A 186 6.36 -17.92 18.94
C LYS A 186 7.36 -17.56 20.02
N VAL A 187 7.05 -17.90 21.26
CA VAL A 187 7.93 -17.90 22.43
C VAL A 187 7.71 -19.21 23.19
N ASN A 188 8.79 -19.91 23.57
CA ASN A 188 8.72 -21.20 24.28
C ASN A 188 7.77 -22.20 23.59
N SER A 189 7.85 -22.30 22.26
CA SER A 189 7.00 -23.15 21.40
C SER A 189 5.51 -22.78 21.32
N GLN A 190 5.06 -21.73 22.00
CA GLN A 190 3.68 -21.23 21.97
C GLN A 190 3.56 -19.96 21.13
N TYR A 191 2.44 -19.78 20.45
CA TYR A 191 2.12 -18.52 19.78
C TYR A 191 1.83 -17.44 20.80
N ILE A 192 2.29 -16.22 20.53
CA ILE A 192 1.93 -15.06 21.33
C ILE A 192 0.51 -14.59 21.01
N SER A 193 0.13 -14.63 19.73
CA SER A 193 -1.23 -14.32 19.32
C SER A 193 -2.17 -15.47 19.67
N ALA A 194 -3.22 -15.18 20.46
CA ALA A 194 -4.26 -16.15 20.79
C ALA A 194 -5.10 -16.58 19.56
N LEU A 195 -4.92 -15.91 18.42
CA LEU A 195 -5.58 -16.24 17.16
C LEU A 195 -4.87 -17.36 16.39
N GLU A 196 -3.65 -17.74 16.80
CA GLU A 196 -2.91 -18.86 16.24
C GLU A 196 -2.72 -19.95 17.30
N THR A 197 -3.07 -21.17 16.95
CA THR A 197 -2.81 -22.35 17.78
C THR A 197 -2.30 -23.48 16.91
N ASP A 198 -1.37 -24.28 17.46
CA ASP A 198 -1.07 -25.59 16.90
C ASP A 198 -1.77 -26.63 17.77
N THR A 199 -2.97 -27.09 17.39
CA THR A 199 -3.57 -28.23 18.08
C THR A 199 -2.82 -29.52 17.70
N ALA A 200 -2.79 -30.52 18.60
CA ALA A 200 -2.14 -31.80 18.32
C ALA A 200 -2.68 -32.48 17.03
N SER A 201 -3.96 -32.28 16.73
CA SER A 201 -4.61 -32.77 15.51
C SER A 201 -4.15 -32.01 14.25
N GLU A 202 -3.95 -30.69 14.31
CA GLU A 202 -3.44 -29.88 13.20
C GLU A 202 -1.98 -30.21 12.89
N VAL A 203 -1.17 -30.39 13.94
CA VAL A 203 0.24 -30.80 13.80
C VAL A 203 0.32 -32.19 13.19
N ALA A 204 -0.47 -33.15 13.69
CA ALA A 204 -0.50 -34.52 13.16
C ALA A 204 -1.00 -34.62 11.71
N SER A 205 -1.82 -33.67 11.25
CA SER A 205 -2.35 -33.60 9.88
C SER A 205 -1.55 -32.68 8.94
N GLY A 206 -0.46 -32.06 9.43
CA GLY A 206 0.37 -31.15 8.65
C GLY A 206 -0.31 -29.82 8.28
N LYS A 207 -1.46 -29.50 8.89
CA LYS A 207 -2.29 -28.31 8.61
C LYS A 207 -2.22 -27.30 9.74
N THR A 208 -1.03 -26.73 10.00
CA THR A 208 -0.91 -25.62 10.94
C THR A 208 -1.44 -24.33 10.31
N LEU A 209 -2.15 -23.48 11.06
CA LEU A 209 -2.72 -22.24 10.52
C LEU A 209 -1.66 -21.34 9.84
N ASN A 210 -0.46 -21.26 10.41
CA ASN A 210 0.63 -20.47 9.83
C ASN A 210 1.02 -20.91 8.41
N SER A 211 0.87 -22.20 8.07
CA SER A 211 1.14 -22.71 6.72
C SER A 211 0.18 -22.16 5.67
N SER A 212 -1.03 -21.75 6.06
CA SER A 212 -2.04 -21.16 5.18
C SER A 212 -1.78 -19.69 4.85
N PHE A 213 -0.98 -18.99 5.65
CA PHE A 213 -0.68 -17.58 5.39
C PHE A 213 0.20 -17.41 4.16
N VAL A 214 0.23 -16.17 3.68
CA VAL A 214 1.29 -15.66 2.81
C VAL A 214 2.23 -14.81 3.65
N ASN A 215 3.47 -14.63 3.20
CA ASN A 215 4.33 -13.62 3.81
C ASN A 215 3.73 -12.24 3.50
N ASP A 216 3.72 -11.37 4.51
CA ASP A 216 3.42 -9.98 4.28
C ASP A 216 4.50 -9.38 3.36
N ALA A 217 4.10 -8.43 2.52
CA ALA A 217 4.93 -7.95 1.43
C ALA A 217 4.65 -6.48 1.11
N ILE A 218 5.62 -5.85 0.44
CA ILE A 218 5.36 -4.66 -0.35
C ILE A 218 5.01 -5.08 -1.79
N TYR A 219 3.89 -4.58 -2.30
CA TYR A 219 3.39 -4.82 -3.64
C TYR A 219 3.52 -3.53 -4.45
N ASN A 220 4.01 -3.64 -5.68
CA ASN A 220 4.16 -2.53 -6.61
C ASN A 220 3.49 -2.88 -7.92
N ILE A 221 2.29 -2.33 -8.12
CA ILE A 221 1.38 -2.68 -9.21
C ILE A 221 1.52 -1.65 -10.32
N TYR A 222 1.69 -2.11 -11.55
CA TYR A 222 1.78 -1.23 -12.73
C TYR A 222 0.40 -0.86 -13.25
N ASP A 223 0.11 0.43 -13.24
CA ASP A 223 -1.06 1.00 -13.90
C ASP A 223 -0.63 1.80 -15.13
N THR A 224 -0.72 1.15 -16.29
CA THR A 224 -0.42 1.74 -17.61
C THR A 224 -1.63 2.44 -18.22
N VAL A 225 -2.79 2.40 -17.57
CA VAL A 225 -4.04 2.96 -18.09
C VAL A 225 -4.24 4.39 -17.63
N VAL A 226 -3.87 4.71 -16.38
CA VAL A 226 -4.04 6.06 -15.81
C VAL A 226 -3.29 7.14 -16.60
N THR A 227 -2.19 6.78 -17.27
CA THR A 227 -1.39 7.71 -18.08
C THR A 227 -1.93 7.93 -19.49
N LYS A 228 -2.95 7.18 -19.92
CA LYS A 228 -3.58 7.33 -21.25
C LYS A 228 -4.47 8.57 -21.29
N LYS A 229 -4.70 9.12 -22.50
CA LYS A 229 -5.57 10.30 -22.67
C LYS A 229 -6.95 10.15 -22.02
N ASN A 230 -7.59 8.98 -22.15
CA ASN A 230 -8.87 8.66 -21.51
C ASN A 230 -8.77 7.33 -20.73
N PRO A 231 -8.39 7.35 -19.45
CA PRO A 231 -8.24 6.14 -18.64
C PRO A 231 -9.57 5.38 -18.46
N ALA A 232 -10.67 6.12 -18.28
CA ALA A 232 -11.99 5.54 -18.00
C ALA A 232 -12.55 4.71 -19.16
N SER A 233 -12.11 4.96 -20.41
CA SER A 233 -12.53 4.17 -21.57
C SER A 233 -11.74 2.86 -21.73
N SER A 234 -10.67 2.65 -20.95
CA SER A 234 -9.90 1.41 -21.00
C SER A 234 -10.51 0.39 -20.06
N THR A 235 -10.86 -0.78 -20.60
CA THR A 235 -11.30 -1.92 -19.79
C THR A 235 -10.11 -2.78 -19.40
N LEU A 236 -10.08 -3.22 -18.13
CA LEU A 236 -9.18 -4.25 -17.66
C LEU A 236 -9.92 -5.59 -17.69
N GLY A 237 -9.58 -6.49 -18.61
CA GLY A 237 -10.31 -7.74 -18.79
C GLY A 237 -10.19 -8.72 -17.62
N THR A 238 -9.04 -8.77 -16.94
CA THR A 238 -8.83 -9.61 -15.75
C THR A 238 -7.88 -8.91 -14.80
N SER A 239 -8.26 -8.82 -13.52
CA SER A 239 -7.39 -8.28 -12.48
C SER A 239 -6.13 -9.14 -12.34
N PRO A 240 -4.92 -8.54 -12.36
CA PRO A 240 -3.69 -9.23 -12.00
C PRO A 240 -3.79 -9.86 -10.60
N ILE A 241 -3.30 -11.09 -10.48
CA ILE A 241 -3.13 -11.81 -9.22
C ILE A 241 -1.63 -11.91 -8.86
N LEU A 242 -1.30 -12.50 -7.71
CA LEU A 242 0.09 -12.58 -7.23
C LEU A 242 1.06 -13.18 -8.26
N SER A 243 0.67 -14.22 -9.00
CA SER A 243 1.53 -14.85 -10.02
C SER A 243 1.78 -13.96 -11.26
N ASN A 244 1.04 -12.86 -11.41
CA ASN A 244 1.30 -11.84 -12.42
C ASN A 244 2.29 -10.78 -11.94
N LEU A 245 2.78 -10.84 -10.69
CA LEU A 245 3.80 -9.95 -10.15
C LEU A 245 5.15 -10.68 -10.06
N TYR A 246 6.22 -9.99 -10.43
CA TYR A 246 7.57 -10.54 -10.28
C TYR A 246 7.95 -10.63 -8.80
N ALA A 247 8.36 -11.81 -8.34
CA ALA A 247 8.82 -12.00 -6.97
C ALA A 247 10.29 -11.55 -6.86
N LEU A 248 10.55 -10.43 -6.19
CA LEU A 248 11.91 -10.01 -5.89
C LEU A 248 12.42 -10.74 -4.64
N SER A 249 13.56 -11.42 -4.77
CA SER A 249 14.35 -11.87 -3.63
C SER A 249 15.29 -10.78 -3.11
N SER A 250 15.84 -10.97 -1.90
CA SER A 250 16.85 -10.05 -1.35
C SER A 250 18.07 -9.92 -2.26
N THR A 251 18.50 -10.99 -2.93
CA THR A 251 19.62 -10.93 -3.89
C THR A 251 19.27 -10.17 -5.16
N GLU A 252 18.02 -10.19 -5.59
CA GLU A 252 17.59 -9.48 -6.81
C GLU A 252 17.32 -8.00 -6.58
N ARG A 253 17.22 -7.55 -5.32
CA ARG A 253 17.13 -6.12 -4.97
C ARG A 253 18.37 -5.33 -5.37
N GLU A 254 19.50 -5.98 -5.66
CA GLU A 254 20.69 -5.35 -6.21
C GLU A 254 20.87 -5.77 -7.67
N LEU A 255 21.10 -4.79 -8.56
CA LEU A 255 21.37 -5.05 -9.96
C LEU A 255 22.76 -5.63 -10.15
N ASN A 256 22.88 -6.57 -11.09
CA ASN A 256 24.17 -7.06 -11.53
C ASN A 256 24.98 -5.94 -12.20
N ALA A 257 26.30 -6.04 -12.12
CA ALA A 257 27.17 -5.20 -12.93
C ALA A 257 26.86 -5.40 -14.42
N ILE A 258 26.87 -4.31 -15.18
CA ILE A 258 26.74 -4.37 -16.65
C ILE A 258 28.03 -4.95 -17.21
N VAL A 259 27.94 -6.09 -17.90
CA VAL A 259 29.07 -6.74 -18.55
C VAL A 259 29.25 -6.17 -19.97
N THR A 260 30.49 -6.08 -20.44
CA THR A 260 30.83 -5.64 -21.81
C THR A 260 29.99 -6.36 -22.86
N GLY A 261 29.29 -5.59 -23.70
CA GLY A 261 28.39 -6.11 -24.73
C GLY A 261 26.91 -6.18 -24.34
N GLN A 262 26.55 -5.84 -23.09
CA GLN A 262 25.15 -5.69 -22.66
C GLN A 262 24.77 -4.21 -22.51
N THR A 263 23.50 -3.89 -22.81
CA THR A 263 22.93 -2.55 -22.66
C THR A 263 22.19 -2.36 -21.32
N ALA A 264 22.00 -3.43 -20.55
CA ALA A 264 21.31 -3.43 -19.27
C ALA A 264 21.81 -4.59 -18.38
N PRO A 265 21.67 -4.50 -17.04
CA PRO A 265 21.94 -5.62 -16.14
C PRO A 265 21.08 -6.85 -16.46
N ALA A 266 21.68 -8.04 -16.37
CA ALA A 266 20.99 -9.30 -16.68
C ALA A 266 19.72 -9.54 -15.84
N ASN A 267 19.70 -9.09 -14.59
CA ASN A 267 18.57 -9.26 -13.67
C ASN A 267 17.54 -8.11 -13.71
N LEU A 268 17.68 -7.13 -14.62
CA LEU A 268 16.72 -6.02 -14.78
C LEU A 268 15.55 -6.36 -15.73
N ALA A 269 15.72 -7.31 -16.65
CA ALA A 269 14.75 -7.51 -17.73
C ALA A 269 13.42 -8.14 -17.28
N ALA A 270 13.41 -8.83 -16.14
CA ALA A 270 12.32 -9.73 -15.79
C ALA A 270 11.09 -9.05 -15.18
N ASN A 271 11.20 -7.83 -14.64
CA ASN A 271 10.13 -7.14 -13.91
C ASN A 271 9.69 -5.82 -14.54
N LYS A 272 10.06 -5.54 -15.80
CA LYS A 272 9.66 -4.30 -16.49
C LYS A 272 8.17 -4.24 -16.79
N GLU A 273 7.66 -3.03 -16.98
CA GLU A 273 6.27 -2.71 -17.31
C GLU A 273 5.78 -3.34 -18.63
N ASN A 274 6.71 -3.52 -19.57
CA ASN A 274 6.45 -4.14 -20.87
C ASN A 274 6.65 -5.67 -20.87
N SER A 275 6.98 -6.26 -19.72
CA SER A 275 7.11 -7.71 -19.57
C SER A 275 5.75 -8.40 -19.42
N ALA A 276 5.76 -9.72 -19.27
CA ALA A 276 4.56 -10.48 -18.92
C ALA A 276 3.99 -10.06 -17.55
N TYR A 277 4.82 -9.55 -16.65
CA TYR A 277 4.42 -9.13 -15.32
C TYR A 277 3.65 -7.81 -15.34
N LYS A 278 2.88 -7.58 -14.29
CA LYS A 278 2.06 -6.38 -14.07
C LYS A 278 2.49 -5.63 -12.81
N GLY A 279 3.74 -5.83 -12.42
CA GLY A 279 4.33 -5.29 -11.22
C GLY A 279 5.35 -6.25 -10.60
N TRP A 280 5.73 -5.95 -9.37
CA TRP A 280 6.60 -6.79 -8.55
C TRP A 280 6.16 -6.77 -7.09
N TYR A 281 6.60 -7.74 -6.31
CA TYR A 281 6.45 -7.73 -4.87
C TYR A 281 7.73 -8.21 -4.19
N TYR A 282 7.94 -7.74 -2.96
CA TYR A 282 9.00 -8.22 -2.08
C TYR A 282 8.36 -8.69 -0.78
N ALA A 283 8.43 -9.99 -0.54
CA ALA A 283 7.93 -10.62 0.67
C ALA A 283 8.95 -10.52 1.80
N PHE A 284 8.51 -10.06 2.97
CA PHE A 284 9.35 -10.01 4.15
C PHE A 284 9.45 -11.41 4.76
N SER A 285 10.65 -11.98 4.75
CA SER A 285 10.90 -13.36 5.20
C SER A 285 11.34 -13.41 6.66
N SER A 286 10.75 -14.33 7.41
CA SER A 286 11.17 -14.68 8.77
C SER A 286 12.50 -15.44 8.78
N SER A 287 13.28 -15.21 9.83
CA SER A 287 14.50 -15.97 10.14
C SER A 287 14.21 -17.44 10.51
N THR A 288 12.98 -17.74 10.94
CA THR A 288 12.53 -19.06 11.34
C THR A 288 11.60 -19.73 10.32
N GLY A 289 11.43 -19.11 9.13
CA GLY A 289 10.57 -19.61 8.06
C GLY A 289 9.06 -19.43 8.33
N ARG A 290 8.70 -18.64 9.34
CA ARG A 290 7.32 -18.39 9.74
C ARG A 290 6.70 -17.25 8.94
N LYS A 291 5.41 -17.39 8.63
CA LYS A 291 4.70 -16.40 7.80
C LYS A 291 4.02 -15.33 8.64
N ALA A 292 3.70 -14.21 8.00
CA ALA A 292 3.07 -13.04 8.61
C ALA A 292 3.83 -12.48 9.83
N VAL A 293 5.16 -12.58 9.85
CA VAL A 293 6.00 -12.13 10.98
C VAL A 293 6.36 -10.65 10.86
N GLU A 294 6.94 -10.25 9.73
CA GLU A 294 7.29 -8.87 9.43
C GLU A 294 6.22 -8.22 8.56
N LYS A 295 5.64 -7.12 9.04
CA LYS A 295 4.44 -6.48 8.49
C LYS A 295 4.75 -5.06 8.09
N VAL A 296 4.18 -4.58 6.98
CA VAL A 296 4.24 -3.14 6.68
C VAL A 296 3.44 -2.38 7.71
N GLN A 297 4.01 -1.28 8.18
CA GLN A 297 3.39 -0.42 9.17
C GLN A 297 3.77 1.04 8.94
N GLY A 298 2.75 1.89 8.90
CA GLY A 298 2.90 3.31 8.60
C GLY A 298 2.89 3.63 7.11
N ASP A 299 2.72 4.91 6.81
CA ASP A 299 2.62 5.40 5.45
C ASP A 299 3.91 5.18 4.65
N LEU A 300 3.75 4.84 3.37
CA LEU A 300 4.84 4.72 2.42
C LEU A 300 5.34 6.11 1.98
N ILE A 301 6.65 6.28 1.89
CA ILE A 301 7.25 7.53 1.40
C ILE A 301 7.94 7.25 0.07
N ALA A 302 7.44 7.84 -1.02
CA ALA A 302 8.08 7.76 -2.33
C ALA A 302 8.62 9.12 -2.75
N ILE A 303 9.90 9.21 -3.09
CA ILE A 303 10.58 10.44 -3.50
C ILE A 303 11.77 10.11 -4.41
N ASP A 304 11.88 10.81 -5.53
CA ASP A 304 13.05 10.74 -6.45
C ASP A 304 13.56 9.31 -6.73
N ASN A 305 12.64 8.44 -7.20
CA ASN A 305 12.89 7.02 -7.47
C ASN A 305 13.21 6.15 -6.24
N ASP A 306 13.03 6.63 -5.02
CA ASP A 306 13.17 5.84 -3.80
C ASP A 306 11.82 5.64 -3.12
N LEU A 307 11.48 4.38 -2.85
CA LEU A 307 10.35 3.98 -2.02
C LEU A 307 10.85 3.52 -0.66
N TYR A 308 10.39 4.19 0.39
CA TYR A 308 10.65 3.83 1.77
C TYR A 308 9.44 3.16 2.40
N VAL A 309 9.70 2.02 3.04
CA VAL A 309 8.68 1.19 3.69
C VAL A 309 9.11 0.97 5.14
N SER A 310 8.29 1.40 6.09
CA SER A 310 8.47 1.02 7.49
C SER A 310 7.77 -0.31 7.75
N THR A 311 8.42 -1.20 8.49
CA THR A 311 7.90 -2.51 8.85
C THR A 311 8.04 -2.74 10.35
N PHE A 312 7.23 -3.66 10.87
CA PHE A 312 7.37 -4.21 12.20
C PHE A 312 7.59 -5.71 12.11
N ASP A 313 8.76 -6.15 12.57
CA ASP A 313 9.17 -7.53 12.66
C ASP A 313 8.88 -8.07 14.07
N ALA A 314 7.89 -8.96 14.19
CA ALA A 314 7.53 -9.57 15.46
C ALA A 314 8.60 -10.53 16.01
N GLU A 315 9.53 -11.02 15.17
CA GLU A 315 10.63 -11.88 15.61
C GLU A 315 11.71 -11.12 16.38
N GLY A 316 11.87 -9.82 16.10
CA GLY A 316 12.81 -8.94 16.76
C GLY A 316 12.88 -9.17 18.27
N VAL A 317 14.07 -9.54 18.76
CA VAL A 317 14.27 -9.82 20.17
C VAL A 317 14.35 -8.53 20.98
N GLY A 318 13.30 -8.28 21.77
CA GLY A 318 13.42 -7.44 22.96
C GLY A 318 14.26 -8.16 24.01
N THR A 319 15.02 -7.40 24.81
CA THR A 319 15.58 -7.91 26.07
C THR A 319 14.43 -8.49 26.88
N THR A 320 14.44 -9.79 27.12
CA THR A 320 13.53 -10.44 28.06
C THR A 320 13.71 -9.77 29.41
N GLU A 321 12.78 -8.91 29.83
CA GLU A 321 12.63 -8.66 31.24
C GLU A 321 12.11 -9.96 31.86
N SER A 322 12.81 -10.44 32.87
CA SER A 322 12.54 -11.68 33.63
C SER A 322 11.15 -11.71 34.30
N CYS A 323 10.30 -10.71 34.05
CA CYS A 323 9.01 -10.51 34.66
C CYS A 323 7.91 -10.23 33.62
N GLY A 324 7.74 -11.10 32.61
CA GLY A 324 6.50 -11.27 31.82
C GLY A 324 5.97 -10.10 30.96
N ALA A 325 6.41 -8.86 31.17
CA ALA A 325 6.00 -7.65 30.46
C ALA A 325 7.17 -7.15 29.58
N GLY A 326 7.40 -7.82 28.46
CA GLY A 326 8.43 -7.44 27.49
C GLY A 326 7.85 -6.75 26.26
N ILE A 327 8.61 -5.82 25.67
CA ILE A 327 8.33 -5.33 24.32
C ILE A 327 8.83 -6.38 23.32
N TYR A 328 7.91 -7.01 22.60
CA TYR A 328 8.23 -7.90 21.51
C TYR A 328 8.32 -7.15 20.18
N GLY A 329 9.23 -7.63 19.34
CA GLY A 329 9.41 -7.13 17.99
C GLY A 329 10.18 -5.82 17.90
N MET A 330 10.57 -5.52 16.67
CA MET A 330 11.36 -4.36 16.32
C MET A 330 10.89 -3.79 14.99
N SER A 331 10.94 -2.48 14.86
CA SER A 331 10.66 -1.82 13.59
C SER A 331 11.91 -1.70 12.74
N GLN A 332 11.72 -1.85 11.43
CA GLN A 332 12.75 -1.67 10.42
C GLN A 332 12.24 -0.70 9.35
N ALA A 333 13.16 -0.13 8.60
CA ALA A 333 12.88 0.63 7.39
C ALA A 333 13.62 -0.01 6.21
N HIS A 334 12.95 -0.09 5.07
CA HIS A 334 13.48 -0.62 3.82
C HIS A 334 13.41 0.46 2.74
N ARG A 335 14.47 0.60 1.95
CA ARG A 335 14.51 1.40 0.72
C ARG A 335 14.48 0.49 -0.50
N PHE A 336 13.59 0.78 -1.44
CA PHE A 336 13.51 0.13 -2.75
C PHE A 336 13.71 1.17 -3.84
N CYS A 337 14.52 0.84 -4.84
CA CYS A 337 14.75 1.74 -5.98
C CYS A 337 13.69 1.49 -7.05
N MET A 338 12.86 2.49 -7.27
CA MET A 338 11.73 2.48 -8.19
C MET A 338 12.18 2.77 -9.64
N PRO A 339 11.41 2.35 -10.66
CA PRO A 339 10.11 1.66 -10.58
C PRO A 339 10.17 0.16 -10.33
N TYR A 340 11.35 -0.45 -10.45
CA TYR A 340 11.49 -1.92 -10.55
C TYR A 340 11.87 -2.61 -9.23
N GLY A 341 12.09 -1.85 -8.14
CA GLY A 341 12.45 -2.38 -6.82
C GLY A 341 13.91 -2.79 -6.65
N GLN A 342 14.73 -2.65 -7.70
CA GLN A 342 16.12 -3.08 -7.74
C GLN A 342 17.05 -1.86 -7.81
N CYS A 343 17.98 -1.76 -6.86
CA CYS A 343 18.96 -0.69 -6.77
C CYS A 343 20.21 -0.99 -7.60
N ALA A 344 20.98 0.06 -7.92
CA ALA A 344 22.18 -0.06 -8.73
C ALA A 344 23.21 -1.03 -8.11
N ASN A 345 24.09 -1.59 -8.94
CA ASN A 345 25.17 -2.46 -8.46
C ASN A 345 26.03 -1.76 -7.39
N GLY A 346 26.33 -2.45 -6.30
CA GLY A 346 26.98 -1.92 -5.10
C GLY A 346 26.03 -1.29 -4.08
N ASP A 347 24.75 -1.10 -4.41
CA ASP A 347 23.72 -0.61 -3.49
C ASP A 347 23.00 -1.77 -2.78
N THR A 348 23.74 -2.40 -1.88
CA THR A 348 23.35 -3.65 -1.20
C THR A 348 22.04 -3.56 -0.41
N VAL A 349 21.41 -4.70 -0.13
CA VAL A 349 20.26 -4.76 0.79
C VAL A 349 20.59 -4.22 2.18
N ALA A 350 21.81 -4.48 2.68
CA ALA A 350 22.24 -4.00 3.99
C ALA A 350 22.32 -2.48 4.08
N SER A 351 22.76 -1.80 3.01
CA SER A 351 22.73 -0.32 2.94
C SER A 351 21.32 0.24 2.77
N ASN A 352 20.37 -0.57 2.30
CA ASN A 352 18.97 -0.22 2.07
C ASN A 352 18.00 -0.77 3.13
N THR A 353 18.52 -1.22 4.27
CA THR A 353 17.74 -1.70 5.41
C THR A 353 18.25 -1.03 6.67
N LEU A 354 17.35 -0.57 7.54
CA LEU A 354 17.69 0.14 8.76
C LEU A 354 16.83 -0.34 9.92
N VAL A 355 17.47 -0.82 10.97
CA VAL A 355 16.79 -1.13 12.23
C VAL A 355 16.45 0.18 12.95
N LEU A 356 15.16 0.40 13.23
CA LEU A 356 14.68 1.61 13.91
C LEU A 356 14.72 1.44 15.44
N GLY A 357 14.55 0.21 15.93
CA GLY A 357 14.57 -0.12 17.36
C GLY A 357 13.35 -0.92 17.79
N LYS A 358 13.16 -1.04 19.11
CA LYS A 358 12.09 -1.84 19.72
C LYS A 358 10.73 -1.14 19.59
N GLY A 359 9.67 -1.95 19.44
CA GLY A 359 8.30 -1.47 19.34
C GLY A 359 7.99 -0.87 17.96
N LEU A 360 6.90 -0.09 17.90
CA LEU A 360 6.36 0.45 16.66
C LEU A 360 6.99 1.82 16.38
N LEU A 361 8.03 1.83 15.55
CA LEU A 361 8.73 3.04 15.13
C LEU A 361 8.57 3.21 13.62
N GLY A 362 8.45 4.44 13.17
CA GLY A 362 8.38 4.80 11.76
C GLY A 362 9.49 5.76 11.36
N ILE A 363 9.51 6.05 10.07
CA ILE A 363 10.34 7.09 9.47
C ILE A 363 9.48 8.23 8.97
N THR A 364 10.07 9.41 8.83
CA THR A 364 9.41 10.57 8.20
C THR A 364 10.41 11.33 7.33
N MET A 365 9.91 12.18 6.44
CA MET A 365 10.74 13.17 5.76
C MET A 365 10.98 14.37 6.67
N GLY A 366 12.20 14.90 6.69
CA GLY A 366 12.55 16.09 7.45
C GLY A 366 13.63 16.93 6.76
N PRO A 367 14.07 18.03 7.41
CA PRO A 367 15.13 18.88 6.88
C PRO A 367 16.46 18.12 6.77
N GLY A 368 17.20 18.42 5.71
CA GLY A 368 18.55 17.90 5.46
C GLY A 368 19.63 18.73 6.16
N SER A 369 20.84 18.69 5.60
CA SER A 369 21.99 19.47 6.07
C SER A 369 21.89 20.97 5.79
N ASP A 370 20.96 21.38 4.91
CA ASP A 370 20.74 22.76 4.52
C ASP A 370 19.23 23.02 4.26
N PRO A 371 18.80 24.29 4.14
CA PRO A 371 17.37 24.63 3.98
C PRO A 371 16.70 24.07 2.72
N ALA A 372 17.47 23.74 1.68
CA ALA A 372 17.00 23.22 0.40
C ALA A 372 17.16 21.69 0.29
N SER A 373 17.73 21.02 1.29
CA SER A 373 17.81 19.56 1.33
C SER A 373 16.77 18.96 2.26
N ARG A 374 16.33 17.76 1.92
CA ARG A 374 15.43 16.91 2.70
C ARG A 374 16.07 15.53 2.84
N ARG A 375 15.77 14.84 3.94
CA ARG A 375 16.23 13.46 4.15
C ARG A 375 15.25 12.72 5.05
N ILE A 376 15.39 11.41 5.09
CA ILE A 376 14.65 10.59 6.05
C ILE A 376 15.18 10.87 7.46
N ILE A 377 14.23 11.04 8.39
CA ILE A 377 14.44 11.15 9.82
C ILE A 377 13.84 9.90 10.47
N ALA A 378 14.60 9.34 11.40
CA ALA A 378 14.26 8.14 12.17
C ALA A 378 14.61 8.37 13.64
N SER A 379 13.98 7.60 14.54
CA SER A 379 14.19 7.67 15.99
C SER A 379 15.51 7.00 16.42
N LEU A 380 16.63 7.47 15.87
CA LEU A 380 17.97 6.96 16.12
C LEU A 380 18.82 8.00 16.86
N GLY A 381 19.74 7.54 17.72
CA GLY A 381 20.69 8.42 18.40
C GLY A 381 21.62 9.17 17.44
N THR A 382 21.99 8.52 16.32
CA THR A 382 22.78 9.12 15.24
C THR A 382 22.29 8.61 13.89
N LEU A 383 22.11 9.52 12.93
CA LEU A 383 21.76 9.19 11.55
C LEU A 383 23.04 8.92 10.75
N SER A 384 23.30 7.66 10.41
CA SER A 384 24.51 7.27 9.67
C SER A 384 24.47 7.72 8.21
N SER A 385 25.58 8.27 7.70
CA SER A 385 25.73 8.57 6.27
C SER A 385 26.03 7.33 5.42
N SER A 386 26.43 6.21 6.03
CA SER A 386 26.72 4.97 5.31
C SER A 386 25.47 4.19 4.91
N ASN A 387 24.35 4.39 5.62
CA ASN A 387 23.07 3.78 5.29
C ASN A 387 22.32 4.68 4.31
N LYS A 388 21.76 4.13 3.23
CA LYS A 388 21.07 4.90 2.19
C LYS A 388 19.75 5.50 2.65
N ILE A 389 19.11 4.95 3.68
CA ILE A 389 17.89 5.53 4.21
C ILE A 389 18.18 6.87 4.87
N THR A 390 19.17 6.93 5.76
CA THR A 390 19.49 8.16 6.52
C THR A 390 20.54 9.06 5.86
N GLY A 391 21.33 8.51 4.93
CA GLY A 391 22.42 9.20 4.25
C GLY A 391 22.02 9.87 2.94
N THR A 392 20.91 9.46 2.32
CA THR A 392 20.43 10.08 1.07
C THR A 392 19.78 11.43 1.36
N THR A 393 20.17 12.45 0.59
CA THR A 393 19.60 13.79 0.66
C THR A 393 18.94 14.14 -0.67
N TYR A 394 17.71 14.63 -0.60
CA TYR A 394 16.92 15.07 -1.73
C TYR A 394 16.96 16.59 -1.80
N ARG A 395 17.19 17.14 -2.99
CA ARG A 395 17.06 18.59 -3.20
C ARG A 395 15.60 18.94 -3.43
N ALA A 396 15.11 19.91 -2.67
CA ALA A 396 13.83 20.55 -2.90
C ALA A 396 14.09 22.00 -3.30
N SER A 397 13.70 22.37 -4.53
CA SER A 397 13.67 23.77 -4.96
C SER A 397 12.73 24.61 -4.11
N ASN A 398 11.67 23.98 -3.57
CA ASN A 398 10.68 24.61 -2.71
C ASN A 398 11.00 24.34 -1.23
N GLN A 399 10.99 25.39 -0.40
CA GLN A 399 11.03 25.25 1.04
C GLN A 399 9.69 24.68 1.53
N LEU A 400 9.67 23.42 1.98
CA LEU A 400 8.58 22.94 2.82
C LEU A 400 8.61 23.71 4.14
N ILE A 401 7.66 24.63 4.31
CA ILE A 401 7.40 25.33 5.57
C ILE A 401 6.35 24.50 6.31
N PRO A 402 6.70 23.74 7.37
CA PRO A 402 5.70 23.08 8.18
C PRO A 402 4.81 24.14 8.80
N GLN A 403 3.56 24.24 8.33
CA GLN A 403 2.54 25.05 8.98
C GLN A 403 2.03 24.28 10.20
N SER A 404 2.01 24.95 11.35
CA SER A 404 1.38 24.43 12.55
C SER A 404 -0.11 24.21 12.29
N TRP A 405 -0.68 23.09 12.76
CA TRP A 405 -2.07 22.72 12.44
C TRP A 405 -3.14 23.61 13.09
N TYR A 406 -2.77 24.54 13.97
CA TYR A 406 -3.71 25.51 14.53
C TYR A 406 -3.67 26.80 13.71
N GLU A 407 -4.85 27.25 13.29
CA GLU A 407 -5.02 28.59 12.74
C GLU A 407 -4.50 29.60 13.78
N LYS A 408 -3.56 30.46 13.36
CA LYS A 408 -3.32 31.69 14.11
C LYS A 408 -4.55 32.57 13.90
N ASN A 409 -5.42 32.60 14.90
CA ASN A 409 -6.50 33.57 15.03
C ASN A 409 -5.98 35.01 14.90
#